data_AF-B8AZD8-F1
#
_entry.id   AF-B8AZD8-F1
#
_cell.length_a   1.000
_cell.length_b   1.000
_cell.length_c   1.000
_cell.angle_alpha   90.00
_cell.angle_beta   90.00
_cell.angle_gamma   90.00
#
_symmetry.space_group_name_H-M   'P 1'
#
loop_
_entity.id
_entity.type
_entity.pdbx_description
1 polymer ?
#
loop_
_entity_poly.entity_id
_entity_poly.type
_entity_poly.pdbx_seq_one_letter_code
_entity_poly.pdbx_strand_id
1 'polypeptide(L)' 'MESAAVALVVAQQGAPFIAIRSLSDLAGGGSAESNEAGVFAALAAQNAVAVAVKFISLLS' A
#
# COMPACT_ATOMS: atom_id res chain seq x y z
N MET A 1 -5.32 4.98 -4.43
CA MET A 1 -5.01 6.42 -4.60
C MET A 1 -5.01 7.22 -3.28
N GLU A 2 -4.68 6.62 -2.14
CA GLU A 2 -4.97 7.19 -0.81
C GLU A 2 -3.74 7.78 -0.13
N SER A 3 -2.54 7.25 -0.42
CA SER A 3 -1.32 7.55 0.34
C SER A 3 -0.88 9.01 0.28
N ALA A 4 -1.08 9.70 -0.85
CA ALA A 4 -0.68 11.10 -1.01
C ALA A 4 -1.53 12.04 -0.15
N ALA A 5 -2.84 11.78 -0.06
CA ALA A 5 -3.74 12.56 0.79
C ALA A 5 -3.38 12.38 2.27
N VAL A 6 -3.09 11.15 2.71
CA VAL A 6 -2.65 10.88 4.08
C VAL A 6 -1.31 11.54 4.37
N ALA A 7 -0.35 11.43 3.45
CA ALA A 7 0.98 12.05 3.59
C ALA A 7 0.89 13.57 3.75
N LEU A 8 0.02 14.23 2.99
CA LEU A 8 -0.19 15.68 3.09
C LEU A 8 -0.69 16.07 4.48
N VAL A 9 -1.69 15.38 5.01
CA VAL A 9 -2.24 15.65 6.35
C VAL A 9 -1.17 15.40 7.41
N VAL A 10 -0.43 14.30 7.34
CA VAL A 10 0.62 13.99 8.31
C VAL A 10 1.75 15.03 8.27
N ALA A 11 2.14 15.51 7.09
CA ALA A 11 3.11 16.59 6.94
C ALA A 11 2.63 17.89 7.60
N GLN A 12 1.34 18.24 7.47
CA GLN A 12 0.75 19.39 8.15
C GLN A 12 0.74 19.27 9.67
N GLN A 13 0.66 18.03 10.19
CA GLN A 13 0.69 17.74 11.63
C GLN A 13 2.10 17.52 12.19
N GLY A 14 3.15 17.59 11.36
CA GLY A 14 4.53 17.40 11.78
C GLY A 14 4.86 16.00 12.32
N ALA A 15 4.08 14.99 11.94
CA ALA A 15 4.28 13.61 12.39
C ALA A 15 5.09 12.79 11.36
N PRO A 16 5.84 11.76 11.80
CA PRO A 16 6.51 10.84 10.88
C PRO A 16 5.49 9.99 10.10
N PHE A 17 5.76 9.75 8.82
CA PHE A 17 4.87 8.99 7.93
C PHE A 17 5.63 7.92 7.14
N ILE A 18 5.03 6.74 7.03
CA ILE A 18 5.44 5.68 6.12
C ILE A 18 4.21 5.02 5.49
N ALA A 19 4.25 4.77 4.18
CA ALA A 19 3.20 4.04 3.47
C ALA A 19 3.75 2.70 2.97
N ILE A 20 3.18 1.60 3.46
CA ILE A 20 3.45 0.25 2.97
C ILE A 20 2.36 -0.11 1.97
N ARG A 21 2.77 -0.39 0.72
CA ARG A 21 1.84 -0.71 -0.38
C ARG A 21 2.23 -2.04 -1.00
N SER A 22 1.22 -2.84 -1.34
CA SER A 22 1.39 -4.06 -2.12
C SER A 22 0.70 -3.91 -3.48
N LEU A 23 1.24 -4.57 -4.49
CA LEU A 23 0.72 -4.51 -5.86
C LEU A 23 -0.50 -5.41 -6.00
N SER A 24 -1.64 -4.81 -6.36
CA SER A 24 -2.88 -5.52 -6.73
C SER A 24 -3.01 -5.73 -8.23
N ASP A 25 -2.26 -4.99 -9.04
CA ASP A 25 -2.33 -5.01 -10.48
C ASP A 25 -1.04 -4.40 -11.05
N LEU A 26 -0.85 -4.54 -12.36
CA LEU A 26 0.27 -3.95 -13.07
C LEU A 26 -0.25 -2.87 -14.03
N ALA A 27 -0.66 -1.74 -13.48
CA ALA A 27 -1.11 -0.57 -14.22
C ALA A 27 -0.17 -0.23 -15.40
N GLY A 28 -0.63 -0.50 -16.63
CA GLY A 28 0.10 -0.24 -17.87
C GLY A 28 1.23 -1.22 -18.21
N GLY A 29 1.45 -2.28 -17.44
CA GLY A 29 2.46 -3.31 -17.70
C GLY A 29 1.92 -4.72 -17.92
N GLY A 30 0.62 -4.95 -17.71
CA GLY A 30 -0.07 -6.21 -18.02
C GLY A 30 -0.46 -6.32 -19.50
N SER A 31 -0.57 -7.55 -20.00
CA SER A 31 -1.18 -7.83 -21.32
C SER A 31 -2.71 -7.92 -21.25
N ALA A 32 -3.31 -7.76 -20.06
CA ALA A 32 -4.75 -7.80 -19.90
C ALA A 32 -5.36 -6.44 -20.25
N GLU A 33 -6.45 -6.49 -21.01
CA GLU A 33 -7.30 -5.33 -21.33
C GLU A 33 -8.00 -4.75 -20.07
N SER A 34 -7.97 -5.46 -18.94
CA SER A 34 -8.68 -5.10 -17.72
C SER A 34 -7.80 -5.29 -16.48
N ASN A 35 -8.04 -4.44 -15.47
CA ASN A 35 -7.34 -4.44 -14.20
C ASN A 35 -7.49 -5.78 -13.45
N GLU A 36 -6.38 -6.44 -13.13
CA GLU A 36 -6.33 -7.72 -12.41
C GLU A 36 -6.49 -7.59 -10.88
N ALA A 37 -6.80 -6.39 -10.37
CA ALA A 37 -7.04 -6.14 -8.95
C ALA A 37 -8.07 -7.08 -8.33
N GLY A 38 -9.09 -7.51 -9.08
CA GLY A 38 -10.07 -8.49 -8.58
C GLY A 38 -9.45 -9.85 -8.22
N VAL A 39 -8.35 -10.22 -8.87
CA VAL A 39 -7.63 -11.49 -8.63
C VAL A 39 -6.63 -11.33 -7.49
N PHE A 40 -5.85 -10.25 -7.51
CA PHE A 40 -4.72 -10.12 -6.58
C PHE A 40 -4.99 -9.26 -5.35
N ALA A 41 -6.13 -8.56 -5.24
CA ALA A 41 -6.41 -7.69 -4.09
C ALA A 41 -6.30 -8.42 -2.74
N ALA A 42 -6.80 -9.66 -2.64
CA ALA A 42 -6.69 -10.43 -1.41
C ALA A 42 -5.23 -10.75 -1.04
N LEU A 43 -4.40 -11.11 -2.02
CA LEU A 43 -2.98 -11.36 -1.82
C LEU A 43 -2.22 -10.08 -1.47
N ALA A 44 -2.50 -8.99 -2.18
CA ALA A 44 -1.92 -7.67 -1.93
C ALA A 44 -2.23 -7.18 -0.51
N ALA A 45 -3.48 -7.36 -0.05
CA ALA A 45 -3.90 -7.01 1.30
C ALA A 45 -3.13 -7.83 2.36
N GLN A 46 -3.02 -9.15 2.19
CA GLN A 46 -2.27 -10.01 3.10
C GLN A 46 -0.79 -9.62 3.19
N ASN A 47 -0.15 -9.36 2.04
CA ASN A 47 1.24 -8.93 1.99
C ASN A 47 1.45 -7.58 2.69
N ALA A 48 0.59 -6.60 2.43
CA ALA A 48 0.67 -5.29 3.06
C ALA A 48 0.53 -5.39 4.59
N VAL A 49 -0.43 -6.16 5.09
CA VAL A 49 -0.65 -6.36 6.53
C VAL A 49 0.52 -7.08 7.18
N ALA A 50 1.05 -8.14 6.56
CA ALA A 50 2.18 -8.89 7.12
C ALA A 50 3.41 -7.99 7.32
N VAL A 51 3.73 -7.15 6.33
CA VAL A 51 4.85 -6.21 6.43
C VAL A 51 4.56 -5.11 7.44
N ALA A 52 3.34 -4.55 7.47
CA ALA A 52 2.96 -3.51 8.41
C ALA A 52 3.06 -3.98 9.88
N VAL A 53 2.50 -5.15 10.20
CA VAL A 53 2.57 -5.73 11.55
C VAL A 53 4.03 -6.01 11.94
N LYS A 54 4.82 -6.58 11.01
CA LYS A 54 6.23 -6.84 11.29
C LYS A 54 7.01 -5.55 11.52
N PHE A 55 6.77 -4.51 10.71
CA PHE A 55 7.38 -3.20 10.88
C PHE A 55 7.04 -2.60 12.26
N ILE A 56 5.78 -2.63 12.68
CA ILE A 56 5.35 -2.16 14.00
C ILE A 56 6.09 -2.89 15.11
N SER A 57 6.26 -4.22 15.00
CA SER A 57 7.00 -5.00 16.01
C SER A 57 8.49 -4.67 16.12
N LEU A 58 9.04 -3.94 15.14
CA LEU A 58 10.44 -3.51 15.10
C LEU A 58 10.61 -2.05 15.56
N LEU A 59 9.52 -1.34 15.85
CA LEU A 59 9.58 0.02 16.40
C LEU A 59 9.85 -0.07 17.91
N SER A 60 10.88 0.65 18.35
CA SER A 60 11.38 0.69 19.73
C SER A 60 10.58 1.64 20.62
#